data_AF-A0A090VJY3-F1
#
_entry.id   AF-A0A090VJY3-F1
#
_cell.length_a   1.000
_cell.length_b   1.000
_cell.length_c   1.000
_cell.angle_alpha   90.00
_cell.angle_beta   90.00
_cell.angle_gamma   90.00
#
_symmetry.space_group_name_H-M   'P 1'
#
loop_
_entity.id
_entity.type
_entity.pdbx_description
1 polymer ?
#
loop_
_entity_poly.entity_id
_entity_poly.type
_entity_poly.pdbx_seq_one_letter_code
_entity_poly.pdbx_strand_id
1 'polypeptide(L)'
;MKIKGKVVDTKNNPIAFANIVVSIGTNISDYKGTISNETGDFEIDNLESKKYTLNISFLGYKTQTIEVQVDKNISLNDVVLQEEEQELDGVLIVAKKPTVKRLVDRLVFNVENSTLSNNNMLDVLKHTPGVMVNNDGISVKHASPTIYINDRKVHLSTTEVIQLLESMPANNIKSIEVISAPPAKYEAEGGAVLNFITSKNLVSGYNGSVFGNFKQGFEFPKYSVGTSHFFKGEKIDAYVNYNISPRRDFRHTDEFINFIDNDATTSSWETDYNRTRKSSNQNINSNIDYTINENNILSFSANLMFLPKSGTETDINSLTEVYGATGVLDSTFNTMNTAVDKTTNAAFTLDYVHKLNQDGEQLSFSVHHTNFNFDSDQVVNTEYLFPDKSLIRNNAFESLSSQDIRLYTGR
;
A
#
# COMPACT_ATOMS: atom_id res chain seq x y z
N MET A 1 3.37 -22.28 -19.52
CA MET A 1 2.23 -21.91 -20.39
C MET A 1 1.96 -20.43 -20.26
N LYS A 2 1.08 -19.88 -21.10
CA LYS A 2 0.73 -18.47 -21.07
C LYS A 2 -0.73 -18.21 -21.36
N ILE A 3 -1.23 -17.09 -20.87
CA ILE A 3 -2.54 -16.53 -21.22
C ILE A 3 -2.32 -15.22 -21.96
N LYS A 4 -2.97 -15.05 -23.10
CA LYS A 4 -3.06 -13.79 -23.84
C LYS A 4 -4.51 -13.38 -24.00
N GLY A 5 -4.76 -12.08 -24.14
CA GLY A 5 -6.08 -11.57 -24.47
C GLY A 5 -6.01 -10.07 -24.75
N LYS A 6 -7.19 -9.48 -24.97
CA LYS A 6 -7.34 -8.05 -25.21
C LYS A 6 -8.44 -7.49 -24.32
N VAL A 7 -8.22 -6.33 -23.71
CA VAL A 7 -9.20 -5.65 -22.87
C VAL A 7 -9.82 -4.51 -23.67
N VAL A 8 -11.16 -4.48 -23.73
CA VAL A 8 -11.93 -3.48 -24.48
C VAL A 8 -13.10 -2.94 -23.65
N ASP A 9 -13.63 -1.77 -24.00
CA ASP A 9 -14.87 -1.25 -23.43
C ASP A 9 -16.11 -1.83 -24.15
N THR A 10 -17.31 -1.49 -23.68
CA THR A 10 -18.59 -1.92 -24.30
C THR A 10 -18.79 -1.42 -25.74
N LYS A 11 -17.98 -0.46 -26.20
CA LYS A 11 -17.96 0.08 -27.56
C LYS A 11 -16.81 -0.51 -28.40
N ASN A 12 -16.12 -1.52 -27.87
CA ASN A 12 -14.99 -2.21 -28.48
C ASN A 12 -13.72 -1.35 -28.66
N ASN A 13 -13.60 -0.24 -27.92
CA ASN A 13 -12.37 0.53 -27.86
C ASN A 13 -11.36 -0.18 -26.94
N PRO A 14 -10.06 -0.22 -27.30
CA PRO A 14 -9.06 -0.84 -26.46
C PRO A 14 -8.88 -0.07 -25.14
N ILE A 15 -8.81 -0.79 -24.03
CA ILE A 15 -8.51 -0.23 -22.72
C ILE A 15 -7.04 -0.46 -22.44
N ALA A 16 -6.26 0.63 -22.53
CA ALA A 16 -4.84 0.61 -22.24
C ALA A 16 -4.55 0.63 -20.73
N PHE A 17 -3.49 -0.05 -20.31
CA PHE A 17 -2.98 -0.07 -18.94
C PHE A 17 -3.97 -0.58 -17.88
N ALA A 18 -4.94 -1.41 -18.27
CA ALA A 18 -5.75 -2.20 -17.34
C ALA A 18 -4.84 -3.09 -16.50
N ASN A 19 -5.16 -3.30 -15.22
CA ASN A 19 -4.46 -4.25 -14.36
C ASN A 19 -5.09 -5.63 -14.55
N ILE A 20 -4.28 -6.63 -14.91
CA ILE A 20 -4.70 -8.04 -15.03
C ILE A 20 -3.94 -8.83 -13.96
N VAL A 21 -4.65 -9.43 -13.02
CA VAL A 21 -4.08 -10.27 -11.95
C VAL A 21 -4.63 -11.68 -12.08
N VAL A 22 -3.78 -12.68 -11.99
CA VAL A 22 -4.14 -14.10 -12.01
C VAL A 22 -3.74 -14.76 -10.69
N SER A 23 -4.67 -15.49 -10.08
CA SER A 23 -4.49 -16.20 -8.80
C SER A 23 -4.99 -17.64 -8.87
N ILE A 24 -4.54 -18.49 -7.95
CA ILE A 24 -5.02 -19.88 -7.80
C ILE A 24 -5.93 -19.94 -6.58
N GLY A 25 -7.23 -20.21 -6.79
CA GLY A 25 -8.22 -20.19 -5.72
C GLY A 25 -8.41 -18.81 -5.08
N THR A 26 -8.81 -18.78 -3.81
CA THR A 26 -8.94 -17.55 -2.98
C THR A 26 -7.63 -17.16 -2.30
N ASN A 27 -6.58 -17.98 -2.40
CA ASN A 27 -5.31 -17.76 -1.72
C ASN A 27 -4.43 -16.80 -2.53
N ILE A 28 -4.09 -15.66 -1.93
CA ILE A 28 -3.43 -14.52 -2.57
C ILE A 28 -1.89 -14.67 -2.59
N SER A 29 -1.33 -15.75 -2.05
CA SER A 29 0.14 -15.95 -1.99
C SER A 29 0.78 -16.32 -3.34
N ASP A 30 0.04 -16.95 -4.26
CA ASP A 30 0.52 -17.37 -5.59
C ASP A 30 -0.18 -16.58 -6.71
N TYR A 31 0.15 -15.30 -6.86
CA TYR A 31 -0.41 -14.43 -7.90
C TYR A 31 0.63 -13.97 -8.93
N LYS A 32 0.21 -13.93 -10.20
CA LYS A 32 0.96 -13.28 -11.29
C LYS A 32 0.12 -12.15 -11.88
N GLY A 33 0.71 -11.17 -12.53
CA GLY A 33 -0.05 -10.05 -13.04
C GLY A 33 0.72 -9.22 -14.06
N THR A 34 -0.03 -8.53 -14.88
CA THR A 34 0.48 -7.71 -15.99
C THR A 34 -0.44 -6.53 -16.20
N ILE A 35 -0.10 -5.68 -17.16
CA ILE A 35 -0.98 -4.61 -17.63
C ILE A 35 -1.26 -4.77 -19.12
N SER A 36 -2.42 -4.28 -19.57
CA SER A 36 -2.66 -4.15 -21.02
C SER A 36 -1.79 -3.06 -21.63
N ASN A 37 -1.38 -3.24 -22.88
CA ASN A 37 -0.64 -2.25 -23.65
C ASN A 37 -1.57 -1.18 -24.24
N GLU A 38 -1.04 -0.27 -25.07
CA GLU A 38 -1.82 0.81 -25.71
C GLU A 38 -2.93 0.31 -26.66
N THR A 39 -2.79 -0.92 -27.18
CA THR A 39 -3.80 -1.57 -28.03
C THR A 39 -4.75 -2.47 -27.23
N GLY A 40 -4.65 -2.48 -25.90
CA GLY A 40 -5.48 -3.29 -25.00
C GLY A 40 -5.00 -4.73 -24.81
N ASP A 41 -3.94 -5.16 -25.50
CA ASP A 41 -3.44 -6.53 -25.43
C ASP A 41 -2.65 -6.78 -24.14
N PHE A 42 -2.77 -7.98 -23.57
CA PHE A 42 -2.01 -8.42 -22.41
C PHE A 42 -1.47 -9.84 -22.59
N GLU A 43 -0.39 -10.16 -21.88
CA GLU A 43 0.24 -11.48 -21.86
C GLU A 43 0.74 -11.78 -20.45
N ILE A 44 0.40 -12.96 -19.93
CA ILE A 44 0.92 -13.51 -18.68
C ILE A 44 1.61 -14.84 -19.00
N ASP A 45 2.92 -14.87 -18.80
CA ASP A 45 3.77 -16.02 -19.11
C ASP A 45 4.13 -16.85 -17.86
N ASN A 46 4.80 -17.99 -18.11
CA ASN A 46 5.34 -18.90 -17.08
C ASN A 46 4.28 -19.44 -16.11
N LEU A 47 3.08 -19.74 -16.60
CA LEU A 47 2.01 -20.38 -15.83
C LEU A 47 2.15 -21.91 -15.83
N GLU A 48 1.82 -22.53 -14.70
CA GLU A 48 1.75 -23.99 -14.52
C GLU A 48 0.40 -24.54 -14.96
N SER A 49 0.27 -25.87 -15.04
CA SER A 49 -0.96 -26.51 -15.52
C SER A 49 -2.01 -26.56 -14.42
N LYS A 50 -2.74 -25.45 -14.20
CA LYS A 50 -3.67 -25.28 -13.07
C LYS A 50 -4.92 -24.48 -13.47
N LYS A 51 -5.94 -24.51 -12.62
CA LYS A 51 -7.11 -23.61 -12.72
C LYS A 51 -6.75 -22.26 -12.11
N TYR A 52 -6.99 -21.19 -12.85
CA TYR A 52 -6.68 -19.83 -12.45
C TYR A 52 -7.91 -18.94 -12.47
N THR A 53 -7.92 -17.92 -11.62
CA THR A 53 -8.90 -16.83 -11.61
C THR A 53 -8.20 -15.54 -12.04
N LEU A 54 -8.68 -14.92 -13.12
CA LEU A 54 -8.18 -13.66 -13.66
C LEU A 54 -9.10 -12.53 -13.20
N ASN A 55 -8.56 -11.55 -12.48
CA ASN A 55 -9.22 -10.31 -12.12
C ASN A 55 -8.67 -9.18 -12.98
N ILE A 56 -9.53 -8.55 -13.76
CA ILE A 56 -9.19 -7.51 -14.73
C ILE A 56 -9.90 -6.24 -14.29
N SER A 57 -9.11 -5.22 -13.97
CA SER A 57 -9.62 -3.98 -13.41
C SER A 57 -9.00 -2.78 -14.11
N PHE A 58 -9.83 -1.75 -14.32
CA PHE A 58 -9.37 -0.46 -14.80
C PHE A 58 -10.26 0.63 -14.20
N LEU A 59 -9.70 1.82 -14.01
CA LEU A 59 -10.42 2.89 -13.34
C LEU A 59 -11.68 3.31 -14.11
N GLY A 60 -12.80 3.42 -13.39
CA GLY A 60 -14.09 3.79 -13.96
C GLY A 60 -14.81 2.62 -14.62
N TYR A 61 -14.31 1.39 -14.44
CA TYR A 61 -14.93 0.17 -14.92
C TYR A 61 -15.10 -0.83 -13.79
N LYS A 62 -16.17 -1.61 -13.86
CA LYS A 62 -16.41 -2.73 -12.96
C LYS A 62 -15.32 -3.80 -13.17
N THR A 63 -14.75 -4.29 -12.07
CA THR A 63 -13.77 -5.39 -12.14
C THR A 63 -14.42 -6.64 -12.71
N GLN A 64 -13.78 -7.23 -13.71
CA GLN A 64 -14.22 -8.46 -14.38
C GLN A 64 -13.38 -9.64 -13.90
N THR A 65 -14.05 -10.71 -13.50
CA THR A 65 -13.40 -11.95 -13.04
C THR A 65 -13.68 -13.09 -14.02
N ILE A 66 -12.63 -13.81 -14.45
CA ILE A 66 -12.71 -14.92 -15.41
C ILE A 66 -11.97 -16.13 -14.84
N GLU A 67 -12.62 -17.29 -14.79
CA GLU A 67 -11.93 -18.55 -14.49
C GLU A 67 -11.39 -19.21 -15.76
N VAL A 68 -10.13 -19.64 -15.74
CA VAL A 68 -9.44 -20.25 -16.89
C VAL A 68 -8.67 -21.48 -16.43
N GLN A 69 -8.95 -22.63 -17.03
CA GLN A 69 -8.13 -23.84 -16.87
C GLN A 69 -6.93 -23.74 -17.81
N VAL A 70 -5.72 -23.57 -17.27
CA VAL A 70 -4.48 -23.52 -18.07
C VAL A 70 -3.91 -24.93 -18.16
N ASP A 71 -4.04 -25.55 -19.33
CA ASP A 71 -3.42 -26.84 -19.70
C ASP A 71 -2.51 -26.73 -20.93
N LYS A 72 -2.57 -25.58 -21.62
CA LYS A 72 -1.76 -25.18 -22.77
C LYS A 72 -1.69 -23.65 -22.83
N ASN A 73 -1.10 -23.10 -23.89
CA ASN A 73 -1.17 -21.67 -24.15
C ASN A 73 -2.61 -21.27 -24.53
N ILE A 74 -3.17 -20.30 -23.83
CA ILE A 74 -4.57 -19.86 -23.99
C ILE A 74 -4.61 -18.45 -24.56
N SER A 75 -5.43 -18.27 -25.58
CA SER A 75 -5.85 -16.96 -26.06
C SER A 75 -7.31 -16.78 -25.68
N LEU A 76 -7.58 -15.79 -24.85
CA LEU A 76 -8.92 -15.39 -24.47
C LEU A 76 -9.53 -14.55 -25.60
N ASN A 77 -10.86 -14.61 -25.71
CA ASN A 77 -11.60 -13.61 -26.46
C ASN A 77 -11.47 -12.23 -25.79
N ASP A 78 -11.85 -11.18 -26.51
CA ASP A 78 -11.85 -9.82 -25.98
C ASP A 78 -12.63 -9.76 -24.65
N VAL A 79 -11.94 -9.29 -23.62
CA VAL A 79 -12.50 -9.08 -22.29
C VAL A 79 -13.11 -7.69 -22.24
N VAL A 80 -14.44 -7.65 -22.22
CA VAL A 80 -15.19 -6.40 -22.18
C VAL A 80 -15.34 -5.93 -20.74
N LEU A 81 -14.83 -4.74 -20.44
CA LEU A 81 -15.10 -4.05 -19.17
C LEU A 81 -16.30 -3.11 -19.32
N GLN A 82 -17.19 -3.15 -18.34
CA GLN A 82 -18.37 -2.27 -18.26
C GLN A 82 -18.01 -1.02 -17.45
N GLU A 83 -18.36 0.16 -17.95
CA GLU A 83 -18.19 1.41 -17.20
C GLU A 83 -19.01 1.36 -15.90
N GLU A 84 -18.42 1.81 -14.80
CA GLU A 84 -19.06 1.89 -13.49
C GLU A 84 -19.59 3.32 -13.31
N GLU A 85 -20.87 3.52 -13.63
CA GLU A 85 -21.56 4.79 -13.39
C GLU A 85 -21.90 4.93 -11.90
N GLN A 86 -21.14 5.75 -11.17
CA GLN A 86 -21.55 6.22 -9.85
C GLN A 86 -22.21 7.59 -10.00
N GLU A 87 -23.54 7.62 -9.91
CA GLU A 87 -24.31 8.86 -9.80
C GLU A 87 -24.15 9.40 -8.36
N LEU A 88 -23.49 10.55 -8.21
CA LEU A 88 -23.43 11.28 -6.96
C LEU A 88 -24.42 12.44 -7.02
N ASP A 89 -25.42 12.40 -6.13
CA ASP A 89 -26.39 13.49 -5.97
C ASP A 89 -25.67 14.78 -5.57
N GLY A 90 -25.73 15.78 -6.45
CA GLY A 90 -25.62 17.19 -6.08
C GLY A 90 -24.25 17.71 -5.62
N VAL A 91 -23.17 17.52 -6.39
CA VAL A 91 -22.09 18.51 -6.46
C VAL A 91 -21.60 18.59 -7.90
N LEU A 92 -21.57 19.80 -8.47
CA LEU A 92 -21.02 20.06 -9.80
C LEU A 92 -19.48 19.95 -9.75
N ILE A 93 -18.97 18.72 -9.66
CA ILE A 93 -17.53 18.44 -9.71
C ILE A 93 -17.17 18.33 -11.19
N VAL A 94 -16.41 19.29 -11.71
CA VAL A 94 -15.74 19.17 -13.01
C VAL A 94 -14.60 18.16 -12.85
N ALA A 95 -14.93 16.89 -12.74
CA ALA A 95 -13.94 15.84 -12.54
C ALA A 95 -13.32 15.46 -13.89
N LYS A 96 -12.01 15.64 -14.02
CA LYS A 96 -11.28 15.12 -15.19
C LYS A 96 -10.88 13.67 -14.91
N LYS A 97 -10.94 12.80 -15.92
CA LYS A 97 -10.38 11.44 -15.81
C LYS A 97 -8.86 11.58 -15.58
N PRO A 98 -8.26 10.83 -14.64
CA PRO A 98 -6.82 10.85 -14.47
C PRO A 98 -6.16 10.31 -15.75
N THR A 99 -4.94 10.74 -16.01
CA THR A 99 -4.24 10.41 -17.26
C THR A 99 -2.98 9.61 -16.99
N VAL A 100 -2.72 8.62 -17.85
CA VAL A 100 -1.50 7.82 -17.82
C VAL A 100 -0.61 8.29 -18.97
N LYS A 101 0.63 8.67 -18.68
CA LYS A 101 1.64 9.00 -19.68
C LYS A 101 2.82 8.05 -19.56
N ARG A 102 3.19 7.39 -20.64
CA ARG A 102 4.40 6.57 -20.72
C ARG A 102 5.59 7.43 -21.15
N LEU A 103 6.63 7.43 -20.32
CA LEU A 103 7.95 7.97 -20.64
C LEU A 103 8.93 6.81 -20.85
N VAL A 104 10.16 7.13 -21.25
CA VAL A 104 11.18 6.13 -21.58
C VAL A 104 11.54 5.25 -20.37
N ASP A 105 11.54 5.83 -19.16
CA ASP A 105 11.98 5.17 -17.93
C ASP A 105 10.84 4.90 -16.92
N ARG A 106 9.65 5.48 -17.13
CA ARG A 106 8.55 5.45 -16.14
C ARG A 106 7.15 5.57 -16.74
N LEU A 107 6.16 5.08 -16.01
CA LEU A 107 4.75 5.42 -16.20
C LEU A 107 4.38 6.54 -15.24
N VAL A 108 3.82 7.63 -15.74
CA VAL A 108 3.35 8.77 -14.94
C VAL A 108 1.82 8.73 -14.89
N PHE A 109 1.28 8.47 -13.71
CA PHE A 109 -0.15 8.51 -13.44
C PHE A 109 -0.51 9.86 -12.82
N ASN A 110 -1.12 10.75 -13.61
CA ASN A 110 -1.55 12.07 -13.16
C ASN A 110 -2.94 11.98 -12.53
N VAL A 111 -3.03 12.36 -11.27
CA VAL A 111 -4.22 12.20 -10.43
C VAL A 111 -4.77 13.54 -9.94
N GLU A 112 -4.01 14.62 -10.16
CA GLU A 112 -4.41 15.99 -9.85
C GLU A 112 -5.77 16.35 -10.48
N ASN A 113 -6.68 16.92 -9.68
CA ASN A 113 -8.03 17.35 -10.11
C ASN A 113 -8.90 16.23 -10.71
N SER A 114 -8.66 14.98 -10.33
CA SER A 114 -9.48 13.83 -10.75
C SER A 114 -10.45 13.37 -9.66
N THR A 115 -11.43 12.52 -9.98
CA THR A 115 -12.29 11.92 -8.95
C THR A 115 -11.51 11.16 -7.87
N LEU A 116 -10.36 10.58 -8.26
CA LEU A 116 -9.47 9.88 -7.33
C LEU A 116 -8.78 10.80 -6.32
N SER A 117 -8.65 12.11 -6.60
CA SER A 117 -8.01 13.05 -5.67
C SER A 117 -8.82 13.28 -4.38
N ASN A 118 -10.08 12.85 -4.34
CA ASN A 118 -10.94 12.95 -3.16
C ASN A 118 -10.72 11.81 -2.14
N ASN A 119 -9.96 10.78 -2.51
CA ASN A 119 -9.66 9.64 -1.65
C ASN A 119 -8.31 9.82 -0.92
N ASN A 120 -7.89 8.82 -0.15
CA ASN A 120 -6.53 8.75 0.37
C ASN A 120 -5.54 8.22 -0.68
N MET A 121 -4.25 8.39 -0.42
CA MET A 121 -3.20 8.04 -1.37
C MET A 121 -3.10 6.54 -1.63
N LEU A 122 -3.40 5.70 -0.64
CA LEU A 122 -3.43 4.23 -0.83
C LEU A 122 -4.52 3.81 -1.83
N ASP A 123 -5.69 4.44 -1.78
CA ASP A 123 -6.79 4.15 -2.71
C ASP A 123 -6.46 4.60 -4.14
N VAL A 124 -5.78 5.73 -4.31
CA VAL A 124 -5.24 6.10 -5.64
C VAL A 124 -4.22 5.07 -6.11
N LEU A 125 -3.38 4.56 -5.20
CA LEU A 125 -2.36 3.59 -5.53
C LEU A 125 -2.95 2.27 -6.04
N LYS A 126 -4.09 1.83 -5.49
CA LYS A 126 -4.85 0.65 -5.99
C LYS A 126 -5.30 0.80 -7.45
N HIS A 127 -5.54 2.04 -7.89
CA HIS A 127 -5.92 2.35 -9.27
C HIS A 127 -4.74 2.71 -10.17
N THR A 128 -3.51 2.68 -9.63
CA THR A 128 -2.31 3.02 -10.39
C THR A 128 -1.88 1.85 -11.27
N PRO A 129 -1.69 2.05 -12.58
CA PRO A 129 -1.30 0.97 -13.47
C PRO A 129 0.02 0.30 -13.07
N GLY A 130 0.03 -1.03 -13.05
CA GLY A 130 1.22 -1.83 -12.75
C GLY A 130 1.58 -1.87 -11.26
N VAL A 131 0.73 -1.30 -10.40
CA VAL A 131 0.85 -1.38 -8.94
C VAL A 131 -0.26 -2.28 -8.41
N MET A 132 0.12 -3.22 -7.55
CA MET A 132 -0.82 -4.06 -6.81
C MET A 132 -0.69 -3.76 -5.33
N VAL A 133 -1.84 -3.58 -4.68
CA VAL A 133 -1.94 -3.32 -3.25
C VAL A 133 -2.83 -4.39 -2.65
N ASN A 134 -2.30 -5.15 -1.69
CA ASN A 134 -3.04 -6.17 -0.95
C ASN A 134 -2.81 -5.99 0.57
N ASN A 135 -3.32 -6.91 1.38
CA ASN A 135 -3.14 -6.85 2.83
C ASN A 135 -1.67 -7.04 3.26
N ASP A 136 -0.84 -7.67 2.41
CA ASP A 136 0.54 -8.01 2.71
C ASP A 136 1.53 -6.91 2.28
N GLY A 137 1.13 -6.02 1.37
CA GLY A 137 1.98 -4.93 0.94
C GLY A 137 1.60 -4.28 -0.39
N ILE A 138 2.55 -3.47 -0.86
CA ILE A 138 2.55 -2.85 -2.18
C ILE A 138 3.55 -3.63 -3.04
N SER A 139 3.18 -3.96 -4.28
CA SER A 139 4.06 -4.63 -5.23
C SER A 139 3.97 -4.02 -6.62
N VAL A 140 5.11 -4.01 -7.32
CA VAL A 140 5.23 -3.62 -8.73
C VAL A 140 6.02 -4.73 -9.42
N LYS A 141 5.44 -5.36 -10.44
CA LYS A 141 6.03 -6.55 -11.11
C LYS A 141 6.51 -7.63 -10.14
N HIS A 142 5.70 -7.94 -9.11
CA HIS A 142 5.98 -8.99 -8.11
C HIS A 142 7.12 -8.70 -7.12
N ALA A 143 7.64 -7.47 -7.08
CA ALA A 143 8.61 -7.05 -6.06
C ALA A 143 8.06 -5.87 -5.26
N SER A 144 8.44 -5.79 -3.97
CA SER A 144 8.16 -4.63 -3.15
C SER A 144 8.92 -3.41 -3.69
N PRO A 145 8.22 -2.32 -4.06
CA PRO A 145 8.89 -1.15 -4.58
C PRO A 145 9.50 -0.33 -3.46
N THR A 146 10.58 0.39 -3.77
CA THR A 146 11.07 1.45 -2.87
C THR A 146 10.21 2.69 -3.05
N ILE A 147 9.73 3.24 -1.94
CA ILE A 147 8.84 4.40 -1.93
C ILE A 147 9.65 5.69 -1.84
N TYR A 148 9.31 6.65 -2.69
CA TYR A 148 9.89 7.98 -2.74
C TYR A 148 8.78 9.03 -2.70
N ILE A 149 8.99 10.13 -2.00
CA ILE A 149 8.13 11.31 -2.07
C ILE A 149 9.01 12.47 -2.54
N ASN A 150 8.65 13.09 -3.66
CA ASN A 150 9.44 14.15 -4.30
C ASN A 150 10.92 13.77 -4.48
N ASP A 151 11.20 12.59 -5.04
CA ASP A 151 12.56 12.06 -5.23
C ASP A 151 13.36 11.80 -3.93
N ARG A 152 12.72 11.78 -2.76
CA ARG A 152 13.33 11.42 -1.47
C ARG A 152 12.85 10.05 -0.97
N LYS A 153 13.77 9.15 -0.65
CA LYS A 153 13.47 7.79 -0.18
C LYS A 153 12.74 7.85 1.16
N VAL A 154 11.64 7.11 1.27
CA VAL A 154 10.90 6.96 2.52
C VAL A 154 11.47 5.74 3.26
N HIS A 155 12.07 5.97 4.42
CA HIS A 155 12.63 4.92 5.27
C HIS A 155 11.58 4.48 6.29
N LEU A 156 10.65 3.65 5.83
CA LEU A 156 9.55 3.06 6.61
C LEU A 156 9.42 1.58 6.26
N SER A 157 8.93 0.79 7.21
CA SER A 157 8.47 -0.59 6.92
C SER A 157 7.25 -0.57 6.01
N THR A 158 6.94 -1.71 5.37
CA THR A 158 5.78 -1.84 4.46
C THR A 158 4.47 -1.45 5.14
N THR A 159 4.25 -1.84 6.40
CA THR A 159 3.04 -1.52 7.15
C THR A 159 2.92 -0.02 7.44
N GLU A 160 4.04 0.64 7.69
CA GLU A 160 4.07 2.09 7.96
C GLU A 160 3.90 2.92 6.70
N VAL A 161 4.48 2.47 5.57
CA VAL A 161 4.19 3.06 4.27
C VAL A 161 2.69 3.04 3.98
N ILE A 162 2.03 1.90 4.22
CA ILE A 162 0.57 1.78 4.03
C ILE A 162 -0.15 2.80 4.92
N GLN A 163 0.20 2.88 6.20
CA GLN A 163 -0.40 3.84 7.14
C GLN A 163 -0.15 5.29 6.73
N LEU A 164 1.05 5.62 6.24
CA LEU A 164 1.38 6.95 5.74
C LEU A 164 0.48 7.30 4.55
N LEU A 165 0.42 6.43 3.53
CA LEU A 165 -0.36 6.67 2.31
C LEU A 165 -1.87 6.70 2.58
N GLU A 166 -2.40 5.90 3.50
CA GLU A 166 -3.81 5.98 3.91
C GLU A 166 -4.15 7.30 4.59
N SER A 167 -3.16 7.93 5.20
CA SER A 167 -3.32 9.17 5.95
C SER A 167 -3.07 10.43 5.10
N MET A 168 -2.43 10.26 3.95
CA MET A 168 -2.18 11.33 2.98
C MET A 168 -3.40 11.51 2.06
N PRO A 169 -3.97 12.72 1.99
CA PRO A 169 -5.05 12.99 1.05
C PRO A 169 -4.50 13.07 -0.37
N ALA A 170 -5.20 12.46 -1.32
CA ALA A 170 -4.75 12.36 -2.71
C ALA A 170 -4.71 13.71 -3.45
N ASN A 171 -5.48 14.69 -3.01
CA ASN A 171 -5.47 16.06 -3.54
C ASN A 171 -4.14 16.79 -3.37
N ASN A 172 -3.27 16.33 -2.46
CA ASN A 172 -1.92 16.85 -2.28
C ASN A 172 -0.90 16.24 -3.25
N ILE A 173 -1.29 15.25 -4.06
CA ILE A 173 -0.43 14.60 -5.04
C ILE A 173 -0.82 15.02 -6.45
N LYS A 174 0.21 15.42 -7.21
CA LYS A 174 0.10 15.73 -8.62
C LYS A 174 0.07 14.45 -9.45
N SER A 175 1.04 13.58 -9.20
CA SER A 175 1.24 12.35 -9.95
C SER A 175 1.97 11.28 -9.16
N ILE A 176 1.75 10.03 -9.54
CA ILE A 176 2.55 8.88 -9.11
C ILE A 176 3.37 8.41 -10.30
N GLU A 177 4.68 8.26 -10.09
CA GLU A 177 5.57 7.71 -11.09
C GLU A 177 5.92 6.28 -10.74
N VAL A 178 5.59 5.35 -11.63
CA VAL A 178 5.94 3.93 -11.53
C VAL A 178 7.19 3.71 -12.39
N ILE A 179 8.33 3.58 -11.72
CA ILE A 179 9.65 3.47 -12.33
C ILE A 179 10.10 2.02 -12.18
N SER A 180 9.87 1.20 -13.20
CA SER A 180 10.21 -0.24 -13.15
C SER A 180 11.72 -0.51 -13.23
N ALA A 181 12.47 0.40 -13.84
CA ALA A 181 13.92 0.31 -14.00
C ALA A 181 14.53 1.66 -13.59
N PRO A 182 14.78 1.87 -12.29
CA PRO A 182 15.19 3.17 -11.79
C PRO A 182 16.55 3.62 -12.37
N PRO A 183 16.67 4.89 -12.79
CA PRO A 183 17.96 5.48 -13.13
C PRO A 183 18.86 5.59 -11.89
N ALA A 184 20.17 5.77 -12.11
CA ALA A 184 21.20 5.80 -11.06
C ALA A 184 20.93 6.80 -9.91
N LYS A 185 20.05 7.79 -10.10
CA LYS A 185 19.65 8.73 -9.03
C LYS A 185 18.77 8.10 -7.94
N TYR A 186 18.21 6.90 -8.13
CA TYR A 186 17.44 6.21 -7.10
C TYR A 186 18.26 5.04 -6.54
N GLU A 187 18.40 5.00 -5.22
CA GLU A 187 18.97 3.88 -4.47
C GLU A 187 17.88 2.82 -4.25
N ALA A 188 17.50 2.18 -5.35
CA ALA A 188 16.68 0.98 -5.31
C ALA A 188 17.62 -0.23 -5.34
N GLU A 189 17.42 -1.19 -4.43
CA GLU A 189 18.15 -2.45 -4.36
C GLU A 189 17.77 -3.40 -5.52
N GLY A 190 17.81 -2.91 -6.77
CA GLY A 190 17.38 -3.62 -7.97
C GLY A 190 15.86 -3.73 -8.18
N GLY A 191 15.06 -3.15 -7.28
CA GLY A 191 13.59 -3.14 -7.35
C GLY A 191 12.99 -1.93 -8.08
N ALA A 192 11.67 -1.97 -8.31
CA ALA A 192 10.93 -0.84 -8.84
C ALA A 192 10.87 0.32 -7.82
N VAL A 193 10.66 1.55 -8.32
CA VAL A 193 10.45 2.75 -7.50
C VAL A 193 9.04 3.28 -7.74
N LEU A 194 8.37 3.65 -6.65
CA LEU A 194 7.16 4.47 -6.69
C LEU A 194 7.50 5.86 -6.16
N ASN A 195 7.41 6.87 -7.02
CA ASN A 195 7.67 8.25 -6.63
C ASN A 195 6.39 9.07 -6.62
N PHE A 196 6.04 9.59 -5.45
CA PHE A 196 4.86 10.43 -5.24
C PHE A 196 5.27 11.89 -5.40
N ILE A 197 4.81 12.54 -6.47
CA ILE A 197 5.07 13.95 -6.74
C ILE A 197 3.97 14.77 -6.11
N THR A 198 4.30 15.55 -5.08
CA THR A 198 3.31 16.44 -4.43
C THR A 198 2.97 17.61 -5.33
N SER A 199 1.73 18.09 -5.26
CA SER A 199 1.29 19.29 -5.94
C SER A 199 2.01 20.52 -5.38
N LYS A 200 2.92 21.12 -6.16
CA LYS A 200 3.45 22.45 -5.86
C LYS A 200 2.38 23.46 -6.31
N ASN A 201 1.84 24.25 -5.38
CA ASN A 201 0.93 25.31 -5.78
C ASN A 201 1.72 26.35 -6.58
N LEU A 202 1.30 26.64 -7.81
CA LEU A 202 1.99 27.56 -8.71
C LEU A 202 1.69 29.03 -8.38
N VAL A 203 0.76 29.29 -7.45
CA VAL A 203 0.38 30.63 -7.04
C VAL A 203 1.31 31.12 -5.93
N SER A 204 2.00 32.23 -6.17
CA SER A 204 2.80 32.92 -5.16
C SER A 204 1.95 33.31 -3.95
N GLY A 205 2.52 33.16 -2.75
CA GLY A 205 1.83 33.43 -1.48
C GLY A 205 1.54 32.15 -0.69
N TYR A 206 0.62 32.28 0.27
CA TYR A 206 0.24 31.21 1.17
C TYR A 206 -1.05 30.54 0.71
N ASN A 207 -1.06 29.21 0.70
CA ASN A 207 -2.24 28.40 0.50
C ASN A 207 -2.28 27.32 1.57
N GLY A 208 -3.44 27.11 2.18
CA GLY A 208 -3.62 26.04 3.15
C GLY A 208 -4.95 25.35 2.95
N SER A 209 -5.04 24.10 3.38
CA SER A 209 -6.25 23.30 3.37
C SER A 209 -6.37 22.53 4.67
N VAL A 210 -7.60 22.41 5.16
CA VAL A 210 -7.95 21.48 6.23
C VAL A 210 -8.81 20.41 5.59
N PHE A 211 -8.53 19.16 5.93
CA PHE A 211 -9.25 18.02 5.39
C PHE A 211 -9.64 17.08 6.52
N GLY A 212 -10.74 16.38 6.30
CA GLY A 212 -11.21 15.33 7.17
C GLY A 212 -11.88 14.27 6.34
N ASN A 213 -11.71 13.02 6.75
CA ASN A 213 -12.35 11.88 6.12
C ASN A 213 -12.95 11.00 7.19
N PHE A 214 -14.11 10.45 6.86
CA PHE A 214 -14.85 9.52 7.70
C PHE A 214 -15.18 8.29 6.87
N LYS A 215 -14.93 7.13 7.42
CA LYS A 215 -15.25 5.85 6.80
C LYS A 215 -15.90 4.94 7.84
N GLN A 216 -17.09 4.47 7.54
CA GLN A 216 -17.73 3.44 8.34
C GLN A 216 -17.16 2.07 7.94
N GLY A 217 -16.44 1.41 8.85
CA GLY A 217 -16.10 -0.01 8.71
C GLY A 217 -17.29 -0.90 9.09
N PHE A 218 -17.15 -2.21 8.88
CA PHE A 218 -18.17 -3.20 9.26
C PHE A 218 -18.54 -3.07 10.76
N GLU A 219 -17.54 -3.06 11.65
CA GLU A 219 -17.74 -2.90 13.10
C GLU A 219 -17.54 -1.45 13.59
N PHE A 220 -16.50 -0.77 13.11
CA PHE A 220 -16.03 0.48 13.71
C PHE A 220 -15.86 1.61 12.69
N PRO A 221 -16.22 2.86 13.08
CA PRO A 221 -15.89 4.02 12.28
C PRO A 221 -14.38 4.29 12.33
N LYS A 222 -13.87 4.85 11.24
CA LYS A 222 -12.50 5.31 11.08
C LYS A 222 -12.55 6.75 10.62
N TYR A 223 -11.65 7.58 11.13
CA TYR A 223 -11.57 8.96 10.72
C TYR A 223 -10.13 9.43 10.67
N SER A 224 -9.87 10.41 9.82
CA SER A 224 -8.66 11.20 9.93
C SER A 224 -8.95 12.65 9.68
N VAL A 225 -8.13 13.49 10.31
CA VAL A 225 -8.18 14.94 10.18
C VAL A 225 -6.76 15.41 9.98
N GLY A 226 -6.59 16.36 9.10
CA GLY A 226 -5.28 16.94 8.85
C GLY A 226 -5.38 18.32 8.24
N THR A 227 -4.21 18.93 8.14
CA THR A 227 -4.03 20.24 7.53
C THR A 227 -2.77 20.21 6.69
N SER A 228 -2.79 20.90 5.55
CA SER A 228 -1.64 21.10 4.70
C SER A 228 -1.49 22.58 4.42
N HIS A 229 -0.25 23.03 4.48
CA HIS A 229 0.14 24.41 4.35
C HIS A 229 1.27 24.50 3.33
N PHE A 230 1.12 25.41 2.40
CA PHE A 230 2.08 25.69 1.36
C PHE A 230 2.34 27.19 1.31
N PHE A 231 3.60 27.55 1.18
CA PHE A 231 4.04 28.91 1.00
C PHE A 231 5.01 28.97 -0.16
N LYS A 232 4.73 29.85 -1.12
CA LYS A 232 5.60 30.15 -2.26
C LYS A 232 6.07 31.60 -2.16
N GLY A 233 7.33 31.79 -1.81
CA GLY A 233 8.01 33.08 -1.83
C GLY A 233 8.98 33.19 -3.01
N GLU A 234 9.75 34.28 -3.05
CA GLU A 234 10.78 34.48 -4.07
C GLU A 234 12.00 33.57 -3.85
N LYS A 235 12.40 33.39 -2.58
CA LYS A 235 13.55 32.57 -2.20
C LYS A 235 13.20 31.33 -1.41
N ILE A 236 12.01 31.27 -0.82
CA ILE A 236 11.60 30.17 0.06
C ILE A 236 10.30 29.59 -0.45
N ASP A 237 10.32 28.30 -0.74
CA ASP A 237 9.12 27.51 -0.85
C ASP A 237 9.04 26.60 0.37
N ALA A 238 7.89 26.52 1.01
CA ALA A 238 7.68 25.66 2.17
C ALA A 238 6.39 24.88 2.02
N TYR A 239 6.43 23.60 2.37
CA TYR A 239 5.29 22.73 2.50
C TYR A 239 5.35 22.09 3.88
N VAL A 240 4.24 22.13 4.61
CA VAL A 240 4.08 21.44 5.89
C VAL A 240 2.70 20.79 5.91
N ASN A 241 2.65 19.53 6.28
CA ASN A 241 1.43 18.79 6.47
C ASN A 241 1.47 18.08 7.82
N TYR A 242 0.34 18.13 8.52
CA TYR A 242 0.11 17.37 9.73
C TYR A 242 -1.21 16.64 9.60
N ASN A 243 -1.25 15.38 9.99
CA ASN A 243 -2.47 14.61 10.05
C ASN A 243 -2.46 13.64 11.23
N ILE A 244 -3.66 13.41 11.77
CA ILE A 244 -3.93 12.38 12.76
C ILE A 244 -4.99 11.44 12.20
N SER A 245 -4.79 10.12 12.38
CA SER A 245 -5.63 9.10 11.76
C SER A 245 -5.99 7.99 12.73
N PRO A 246 -6.83 8.27 13.75
CA PRO A 246 -7.30 7.25 14.68
C PRO A 246 -8.23 6.27 13.97
N ARG A 247 -7.97 4.99 14.16
CA ARG A 247 -8.80 3.93 13.59
C ARG A 247 -8.84 2.72 14.48
N ARG A 248 -9.92 1.95 14.29
CA ARG A 248 -10.10 0.62 14.85
C ARG A 248 -10.42 -0.33 13.70
N ASP A 249 -9.52 -1.27 13.46
CA ASP A 249 -9.64 -2.30 12.45
C ASP A 249 -10.18 -3.57 13.10
N PHE A 250 -11.26 -4.12 12.55
CA PHE A 250 -11.74 -5.45 12.90
C PHE A 250 -11.45 -6.40 11.74
N ARG A 251 -10.99 -7.60 12.06
CA ARG A 251 -10.78 -8.70 11.13
C ARG A 251 -11.30 -9.98 11.77
N HIS A 252 -12.25 -10.61 11.11
CA HIS A 252 -12.64 -11.99 11.36
C HIS A 252 -11.91 -12.88 10.34
N THR A 253 -11.44 -14.04 10.75
CA THR A 253 -10.73 -14.96 9.86
C THR A 253 -10.99 -16.40 10.29
N ASP A 254 -11.42 -17.20 9.32
CA ASP A 254 -11.47 -18.65 9.38
C ASP A 254 -10.19 -19.21 8.76
N GLU A 255 -9.44 -19.97 9.53
CA GLU A 255 -8.19 -20.62 9.10
C GLU A 255 -8.33 -22.14 9.18
N PHE A 256 -7.90 -22.83 8.12
CA PHE A 256 -7.95 -24.28 8.00
C PHE A 256 -6.54 -24.79 7.67
N ILE A 257 -5.94 -25.55 8.59
CA ILE A 257 -4.60 -26.13 8.41
C ILE A 257 -4.71 -27.64 8.44
N ASN A 258 -4.15 -28.31 7.43
CA ASN A 258 -4.00 -29.76 7.39
C ASN A 258 -2.53 -30.13 7.61
N PHE A 259 -2.26 -30.97 8.60
CA PHE A 259 -0.96 -31.59 8.82
C PHE A 259 -0.94 -32.92 8.09
N ILE A 260 0.01 -33.09 7.17
CA ILE A 260 0.11 -34.24 6.28
C ILE A 260 1.42 -34.98 6.56
N ASP A 261 1.33 -36.29 6.76
CA ASP A 261 2.47 -37.20 6.81
C ASP A 261 2.19 -38.40 5.90
N ASN A 262 3.18 -38.82 5.10
CA ASN A 262 3.05 -39.89 4.11
C ASN A 262 1.78 -39.80 3.23
N ASP A 263 1.50 -38.61 2.68
CA ASP A 263 0.33 -38.29 1.84
C ASP A 263 -1.05 -38.47 2.52
N ALA A 264 -1.08 -38.59 3.86
CA ALA A 264 -2.33 -38.67 4.64
C ALA A 264 -2.41 -37.54 5.67
N THR A 265 -3.60 -36.94 5.81
CA THR A 265 -3.86 -35.96 6.87
C THR A 265 -3.81 -36.65 8.23
N THR A 266 -2.85 -36.26 9.07
CA THR A 266 -2.71 -36.79 10.44
C THR A 266 -3.47 -35.95 11.45
N SER A 267 -3.66 -34.66 11.18
CA SER A 267 -4.45 -33.73 11.99
C SER A 267 -4.93 -32.56 11.13
N SER A 268 -6.11 -32.02 11.45
CA SER A 268 -6.59 -30.77 10.88
C SER A 268 -6.97 -29.80 11.99
N TRP A 269 -6.61 -28.54 11.82
CA TRP A 269 -6.92 -27.46 12.74
C TRP A 269 -7.86 -26.50 12.05
N GLU A 270 -8.96 -26.18 12.71
CA GLU A 270 -9.92 -25.18 12.27
C GLU A 270 -9.93 -24.07 13.31
N THR A 271 -9.58 -22.85 12.89
CA THR A 271 -9.45 -21.70 13.77
C THR A 271 -10.41 -20.61 13.34
N ASP A 272 -11.33 -20.25 14.23
CA ASP A 272 -12.07 -19.00 14.17
C ASP A 272 -11.33 -17.99 15.05
N TYR A 273 -10.83 -16.91 14.44
CA TYR A 273 -10.25 -15.83 15.23
C TYR A 273 -10.74 -14.44 14.83
N ASN A 274 -10.96 -13.65 15.87
CA ASN A 274 -11.32 -12.25 15.78
C ASN A 274 -10.14 -11.41 16.25
N ARG A 275 -9.73 -10.46 15.41
CA ARG A 275 -8.69 -9.48 15.70
C ARG A 275 -9.23 -8.08 15.63
N THR A 276 -9.04 -7.33 16.70
CA THR A 276 -9.29 -5.89 16.76
C THR A 276 -7.98 -5.16 16.94
N ARG A 277 -7.65 -4.21 16.05
CA ARG A 277 -6.48 -3.35 16.19
C ARG A 277 -6.88 -1.88 16.25
N LYS A 278 -6.55 -1.20 17.34
CA LYS A 278 -6.62 0.25 17.47
C LYS A 278 -5.27 0.85 17.09
N SER A 279 -5.27 1.99 16.41
CA SER A 279 -4.05 2.75 16.14
C SER A 279 -4.41 4.23 15.99
N SER A 280 -3.57 5.12 16.52
CA SER A 280 -3.73 6.58 16.41
C SER A 280 -2.48 7.22 15.84
N ASN A 281 -2.24 6.96 14.55
CA ASN A 281 -1.04 7.45 13.88
C ASN A 281 -1.09 8.97 13.69
N GLN A 282 0.03 9.63 13.92
CA GLN A 282 0.26 11.05 13.65
C GLN A 282 1.44 11.18 12.70
N ASN A 283 1.27 11.95 11.63
CA ASN A 283 2.34 12.19 10.67
C ASN A 283 2.56 13.69 10.49
N ILE A 284 3.82 14.09 10.41
CA ILE A 284 4.25 15.43 10.01
C ILE A 284 5.19 15.29 8.82
N ASN A 285 4.82 15.89 7.70
CA ASN A 285 5.65 15.93 6.50
C ASN A 285 5.98 17.39 6.20
N SER A 286 7.26 17.72 6.09
CA SER A 286 7.73 19.07 5.82
C SER A 286 8.79 19.07 4.74
N ASN A 287 8.74 20.04 3.83
CA ASN A 287 9.74 20.29 2.80
C ASN A 287 9.93 21.81 2.67
N ILE A 288 11.16 22.28 2.77
CA ILE A 288 11.53 23.69 2.64
C ILE A 288 12.63 23.79 1.58
N ASP A 289 12.34 24.44 0.47
CA ASP A 289 13.29 24.75 -0.59
C ASP A 289 13.74 26.21 -0.43
N TYR A 290 15.04 26.43 -0.25
CA TYR A 290 15.67 27.74 -0.23
C TYR A 290 16.47 27.96 -1.52
N THR A 291 15.94 28.80 -2.39
CA THR A 291 16.61 29.27 -3.61
C THR A 291 17.64 30.33 -3.23
N ILE A 292 18.91 29.92 -3.20
CA ILE A 292 20.05 30.81 -2.92
C ILE A 292 20.20 31.79 -4.09
N ASN A 293 20.13 31.27 -5.32
CA ASN A 293 20.07 31.99 -6.59
C ASN A 293 19.52 31.06 -7.70
N GLU A 294 19.46 31.52 -8.95
CA GLU A 294 18.90 30.78 -10.09
C GLU A 294 19.53 29.39 -10.33
N ASN A 295 20.80 29.22 -9.94
CA ASN A 295 21.56 27.99 -10.12
C ASN A 295 21.64 27.14 -8.84
N ASN A 296 21.23 27.64 -7.67
CA ASN A 296 21.55 27.01 -6.39
C ASN A 296 20.31 26.91 -5.50
N ILE A 297 19.95 25.68 -5.13
CA ILE A 297 18.81 25.39 -4.26
C ILE A 297 19.28 24.49 -3.12
N LEU A 298 18.95 24.87 -1.89
CA LEU A 298 19.13 24.07 -0.70
C LEU A 298 17.75 23.62 -0.20
N SER A 299 17.53 22.33 -0.04
CA SER A 299 16.23 21.78 0.32
C SER A 299 16.32 20.93 1.58
N PHE A 300 15.51 21.24 2.57
CA PHE A 300 15.38 20.48 3.81
C PHE A 300 14.03 19.77 3.87
N SER A 301 14.01 18.49 4.21
CA SER A 301 12.77 17.75 4.48
C SER A 301 12.80 17.04 5.81
N ALA A 302 11.61 16.91 6.41
CA ALA A 302 11.37 16.12 7.60
C ALA A 302 10.10 15.27 7.40
N ASN A 303 10.21 13.96 7.61
CA ASN A 303 9.08 13.04 7.67
C ASN A 303 9.08 12.41 9.06
N LEU A 304 8.09 12.79 9.88
CA LEU A 304 7.93 12.32 11.25
C LEU A 304 6.66 11.49 11.34
N MET A 305 6.77 10.31 11.95
CA MET A 305 5.64 9.44 12.26
C MET A 305 5.67 9.14 13.76
N PHE A 306 4.52 9.30 14.41
CA PHE A 306 4.35 9.02 15.83
C PHE A 306 3.10 8.17 16.04
N LEU A 307 3.30 6.98 16.56
CA LEU A 307 2.27 6.03 16.92
C LEU A 307 2.39 5.73 18.43
N PRO A 308 1.56 6.36 19.28
CA PRO A 308 1.67 6.24 20.74
C PRO A 308 1.16 4.90 21.26
N LYS A 309 1.77 4.46 22.37
CA LYS A 309 1.38 3.26 23.11
C LYS A 309 -0.08 3.28 23.57
N SER A 310 -0.53 4.39 24.14
CA SER A 310 -1.90 4.54 24.69
C SER A 310 -3.02 4.50 23.64
N GLY A 311 -2.69 4.44 22.35
CA GLY A 311 -3.65 4.41 21.25
C GLY A 311 -3.40 3.29 20.24
N THR A 312 -2.49 2.37 20.54
CA THR A 312 -2.04 1.33 19.60
C THR A 312 -2.05 -0.03 20.29
N GLU A 313 -3.15 -0.73 20.12
CA GLU A 313 -3.47 -1.97 20.83
C GLU A 313 -4.03 -2.97 19.83
N THR A 314 -3.56 -4.21 19.90
CA THR A 314 -4.11 -5.34 19.15
C THR A 314 -4.65 -6.35 20.15
N ASP A 315 -5.94 -6.65 20.02
CA ASP A 315 -6.61 -7.71 20.77
C ASP A 315 -6.99 -8.83 19.80
N ILE A 316 -6.63 -10.05 20.16
CA ILE A 316 -6.98 -11.26 19.42
C ILE A 316 -7.65 -12.23 20.39
N ASN A 317 -8.76 -12.80 19.94
CA ASN A 317 -9.39 -13.95 20.57
C ASN A 317 -9.62 -15.01 19.49
N SER A 318 -9.08 -16.20 19.71
CA SER A 318 -9.20 -17.33 18.77
C SER A 318 -9.66 -18.58 19.48
N LEU A 319 -10.59 -19.30 18.87
CA LEU A 319 -10.89 -20.69 19.18
C LEU A 319 -10.32 -21.57 18.07
N THR A 320 -9.53 -22.56 18.44
CA THR A 320 -9.07 -23.60 17.50
C THR A 320 -9.60 -24.95 17.92
N GLU A 321 -10.15 -25.67 16.96
CA GLU A 321 -10.57 -27.06 17.08
C GLU A 321 -9.55 -27.95 16.39
N VAL A 322 -9.07 -28.97 17.12
CA VAL A 322 -8.06 -29.90 16.65
C VAL A 322 -8.72 -31.24 16.41
N TYR A 323 -8.68 -31.69 15.17
CA TYR A 323 -9.20 -32.98 14.74
C TYR A 323 -8.04 -33.95 14.51
N GLY A 324 -8.23 -35.19 14.97
CA GLY A 324 -7.30 -36.29 14.67
C GLY A 324 -7.48 -36.82 13.24
N ALA A 325 -6.64 -37.78 12.83
CA ALA A 325 -6.63 -38.34 11.48
C ALA A 325 -7.99 -38.90 10.99
N THR A 326 -8.87 -39.32 11.90
CA THR A 326 -10.21 -39.83 11.59
C THR A 326 -11.28 -38.74 11.51
N GLY A 327 -10.92 -37.46 11.62
CA GLY A 327 -11.85 -36.32 11.67
C GLY A 327 -12.63 -36.20 12.97
N VAL A 328 -12.21 -36.92 14.03
CA VAL A 328 -12.81 -36.81 15.36
C VAL A 328 -12.13 -35.69 16.13
N LEU A 329 -12.92 -34.86 16.81
CA LEU A 329 -12.42 -33.80 17.68
C LEU A 329 -11.57 -34.41 18.80
N ASP A 330 -10.29 -34.06 18.81
CA ASP A 330 -9.32 -34.52 19.79
C ASP A 330 -9.19 -33.51 20.94
N SER A 331 -9.11 -32.22 20.62
CA SER A 331 -8.94 -31.16 21.60
C SER A 331 -9.35 -29.80 21.03
N THR A 332 -9.48 -28.81 21.90
CA THR A 332 -9.64 -27.40 21.51
C THR A 332 -8.62 -26.54 22.25
N PHE A 333 -8.32 -25.37 21.70
CA PHE A 333 -7.60 -24.35 22.47
C PHE A 333 -8.12 -22.95 22.21
N ASN A 334 -8.20 -22.16 23.28
CA ASN A 334 -8.56 -20.75 23.24
C ASN A 334 -7.31 -19.92 23.46
N THR A 335 -7.00 -19.02 22.52
CA THR A 335 -5.87 -18.09 22.66
C THR A 335 -6.38 -16.66 22.74
N MET A 336 -5.96 -15.98 23.82
CA MET A 336 -6.08 -14.53 23.95
C MET A 336 -4.69 -13.93 23.76
N ASN A 337 -4.58 -12.93 22.89
CA ASN A 337 -3.34 -12.21 22.64
C ASN A 337 -3.62 -10.70 22.64
N THR A 338 -2.98 -9.99 23.55
CA THR A 338 -3.01 -8.53 23.63
C THR A 338 -1.60 -8.00 23.39
N ALA A 339 -1.46 -7.09 22.44
CA ALA A 339 -0.20 -6.40 22.15
C ALA A 339 -0.39 -4.89 22.16
N VAL A 340 0.55 -4.16 22.76
CA VAL A 340 0.56 -2.70 22.79
C VAL A 340 1.85 -2.20 22.18
N ASP A 341 1.73 -1.48 21.07
CA ASP A 341 2.86 -1.06 20.26
C ASP A 341 3.13 0.45 20.39
N LYS A 342 4.37 0.85 20.21
CA LYS A 342 4.77 2.25 20.06
C LYS A 342 5.75 2.33 18.91
N THR A 343 5.51 3.24 17.98
CA THR A 343 6.43 3.52 16.88
C THR A 343 6.74 5.00 16.83
N THR A 344 8.02 5.34 16.67
CA THR A 344 8.44 6.70 16.31
C THR A 344 9.43 6.62 15.16
N ASN A 345 9.17 7.34 14.09
CA ASN A 345 10.12 7.51 12.99
C ASN A 345 10.39 8.98 12.78
N ALA A 346 11.65 9.37 12.70
CA ALA A 346 12.07 10.74 12.41
C ALA A 346 13.14 10.72 11.32
N ALA A 347 12.75 11.10 10.11
CA ALA A 347 13.59 11.09 8.93
C ALA A 347 13.84 12.52 8.44
N PHE A 348 15.11 12.91 8.33
CA PHE A 348 15.56 14.23 7.90
C PHE A 348 16.45 14.11 6.67
N THR A 349 16.26 15.01 5.70
CA THR A 349 17.11 15.04 4.50
C THR A 349 17.49 16.48 4.18
N LEU A 350 18.77 16.70 3.92
CA LEU A 350 19.31 17.95 3.41
C LEU A 350 19.88 17.70 2.01
N ASP A 351 19.32 18.39 1.02
CA ASP A 351 19.76 18.32 -0.37
C ASP A 351 20.29 19.68 -0.83
N TYR A 352 21.33 19.66 -1.64
CA TYR A 352 21.83 20.83 -2.34
C TYR A 352 21.95 20.51 -3.82
N VAL A 353 21.37 21.36 -4.66
CA VAL A 353 21.42 21.23 -6.12
C VAL A 353 22.06 22.47 -6.71
N HIS A 354 23.10 22.25 -7.51
CA HIS A 354 23.74 23.25 -8.35
C HIS A 354 23.47 22.95 -9.83
N LYS A 355 22.71 23.80 -10.50
CA LYS A 355 22.44 23.72 -11.93
C LYS A 355 23.60 24.33 -12.72
N LEU A 356 24.13 23.57 -13.66
CA LEU A 356 25.19 23.99 -14.56
C LEU A 356 24.60 24.79 -15.74
N ASN A 357 25.47 25.38 -16.55
CA ASN A 357 25.05 26.30 -17.63
C ASN A 357 24.44 25.58 -18.85
N GLN A 358 24.56 24.26 -18.96
CA GLN A 358 23.92 23.47 -20.02
C GLN A 358 22.60 22.90 -19.51
N ASP A 359 21.58 22.91 -20.37
CA ASP A 359 20.25 22.40 -20.04
C ASP A 359 20.32 20.93 -19.60
N GLY A 360 19.90 20.68 -18.37
CA GLY A 360 19.82 19.34 -17.77
C GLY A 360 21.07 18.89 -17.02
N GLU A 361 22.18 19.64 -17.06
CA GLU A 361 23.37 19.35 -16.26
C GLU A 361 23.22 19.91 -14.84
N GLN A 362 23.42 19.06 -13.82
CA GLN A 362 23.38 19.47 -12.43
C GLN A 362 24.32 18.64 -11.55
N LEU A 363 24.83 19.25 -10.49
CA LEU A 363 25.47 18.57 -9.37
C LEU A 363 24.49 18.55 -8.20
N SER A 364 24.33 17.39 -7.56
CA SER A 364 23.49 17.23 -6.39
C SER A 364 24.26 16.57 -5.27
N PHE A 365 24.10 17.10 -4.07
CA PHE A 365 24.60 16.51 -2.83
C PHE A 365 23.42 16.27 -1.89
N SER A 366 23.37 15.12 -1.25
CA SER A 366 22.27 14.75 -0.36
C SER A 366 22.81 14.07 0.90
N VAL A 367 22.32 14.50 2.05
CA VAL A 367 22.58 13.86 3.35
C VAL A 367 21.26 13.51 3.99
N HIS A 368 21.15 12.29 4.46
CA HIS A 368 19.95 11.76 5.06
C HIS A 368 20.25 11.14 6.43
N HIS A 369 19.35 11.38 7.38
CA HIS A 369 19.37 10.77 8.69
C HIS A 369 17.97 10.27 9.06
N THR A 370 17.84 9.01 9.46
CA THR A 370 16.61 8.49 10.07
C THR A 370 16.90 7.90 11.44
N ASN A 371 16.02 8.21 12.40
CA ASN A 371 15.93 7.52 13.67
C ASN A 371 14.55 6.86 13.79
N PHE A 372 14.56 5.54 13.91
CA PHE A 372 13.38 4.71 14.00
C PHE A 372 13.40 3.92 15.31
N ASN A 373 12.33 4.02 16.07
CA ASN A 373 12.13 3.23 17.28
C ASN A 373 10.79 2.52 17.26
N PHE A 374 10.80 1.23 17.57
CA PHE A 374 9.61 0.42 17.74
C PHE A 374 9.71 -0.35 19.05
N ASP A 375 8.68 -0.27 19.87
CA ASP A 375 8.53 -1.05 21.10
C ASP A 375 7.19 -1.80 21.04
N SER A 376 7.17 -3.07 21.44
CA SER A 376 5.94 -3.86 21.54
C SER A 376 5.97 -4.74 22.76
N ASP A 377 4.91 -4.62 23.57
CA ASP A 377 4.66 -5.46 24.73
C ASP A 377 3.48 -6.37 24.38
N GLN A 378 3.70 -7.67 24.36
CA GLN A 378 2.70 -8.66 23.99
C GLN A 378 2.53 -9.68 25.12
N VAL A 379 1.27 -9.99 25.43
CA VAL A 379 0.88 -11.05 26.35
C VAL A 379 -0.01 -12.03 25.61
N VAL A 380 0.34 -13.31 25.65
CA VAL A 380 -0.44 -14.39 25.06
C VAL A 380 -0.76 -15.42 26.13
N ASN A 381 -2.03 -15.84 26.17
CA ASN A 381 -2.53 -16.89 27.05
C ASN A 381 -3.34 -17.89 26.24
N THR A 382 -2.96 -19.16 26.29
CA THR A 382 -3.60 -20.26 25.56
C THR A 382 -4.03 -21.37 26.51
N GLU A 383 -5.34 -21.58 26.61
CA GLU A 383 -5.93 -22.69 27.36
C GLU A 383 -6.23 -23.85 26.42
N TYR A 384 -5.68 -25.03 26.70
CA TYR A 384 -5.93 -26.26 25.96
C TYR A 384 -6.93 -27.13 26.71
N LEU A 385 -7.97 -27.59 26.03
CA LEU A 385 -9.10 -28.31 26.60
C LEU A 385 -9.34 -29.63 25.84
N PHE A 386 -9.80 -30.64 26.56
CA PHE A 386 -10.37 -31.84 25.95
C PHE A 386 -11.77 -31.53 25.37
N PRO A 387 -12.36 -32.44 24.56
CA PRO A 387 -13.69 -32.22 23.97
C PRO A 387 -14.81 -32.07 25.02
N ASP A 388 -14.61 -32.64 26.22
CA ASP A 388 -15.51 -32.49 27.37
C ASP A 388 -15.30 -31.18 28.16
N LYS A 389 -14.41 -30.30 27.67
CA LYS A 389 -14.01 -29.01 28.25
C LYS A 389 -13.18 -29.14 29.53
N SER A 390 -12.68 -30.32 29.87
CA SER A 390 -11.71 -30.45 30.96
C SER A 390 -10.35 -29.89 30.53
N LEU A 391 -9.66 -29.22 31.46
CA LEU A 391 -8.39 -28.54 31.19
C LEU A 391 -7.26 -29.54 30.98
N ILE A 392 -6.57 -29.45 29.84
CA ILE A 392 -5.34 -30.20 29.56
C ILE A 392 -4.16 -29.45 30.17
N ARG A 393 -4.00 -28.18 29.79
CA ARG A 393 -2.93 -27.29 30.26
C ARG A 393 -3.26 -25.83 29.93
N ASN A 394 -2.56 -24.92 30.60
CA ASN A 394 -2.51 -23.52 30.21
C ASN A 394 -1.06 -23.17 29.84
N ASN A 395 -0.88 -22.36 28.80
CA ASN A 395 0.40 -21.79 28.43
C ASN A 395 0.26 -20.27 28.31
N ALA A 396 1.09 -19.52 29.03
CA ALA A 396 1.13 -18.07 28.93
C ALA A 396 2.58 -17.62 28.73
N PHE A 397 2.76 -16.62 27.86
CA PHE A 397 4.04 -15.95 27.69
C PHE A 397 3.86 -14.45 27.52
N GLU A 398 4.89 -13.72 27.90
CA GLU A 398 5.04 -12.29 27.68
C GLU A 398 6.26 -12.08 26.79
N SER A 399 6.13 -11.20 25.81
CA SER A 399 7.19 -10.78 24.91
C SER A 399 7.33 -9.27 24.99
N LEU A 400 8.54 -8.82 25.33
CA LEU A 400 8.92 -7.41 25.31
C LEU A 400 9.96 -7.25 24.21
N SER A 401 9.59 -6.52 23.16
CA SER A 401 10.47 -6.29 22.02
C SER A 401 10.74 -4.80 21.86
N SER A 402 11.98 -4.47 21.50
CA SER A 402 12.39 -3.10 21.20
C SER A 402 13.37 -3.12 20.03
N GLN A 403 13.24 -2.14 19.14
CA GLN A 403 14.06 -1.96 17.96
C GLN A 403 14.46 -0.48 17.87
N ASP A 404 15.76 -0.21 17.77
CA ASP A 404 16.34 1.12 17.50
C ASP A 404 17.17 1.01 16.22
N ILE A 405 16.78 1.76 15.18
CA ILE A 405 17.48 1.83 13.90
C ILE A 405 17.87 3.27 13.65
N ARG A 406 19.18 3.49 13.43
CA ARG A 406 19.73 4.78 13.00
C ARG A 406 20.42 4.62 11.67
N LEU A 407 19.93 5.36 10.68
CA LEU A 407 20.48 5.36 9.33
C LEU A 407 21.09 6.73 9.06
N TYR A 408 22.26 6.70 8.41
CA TYR A 408 22.96 7.87 7.89
C TYR A 408 23.41 7.52 6.48
N THR A 409 23.00 8.31 5.50
CA THR A 409 23.46 8.15 4.11
C THR A 409 23.86 9.49 3.54
N GLY A 410 24.81 9.46 2.62
CA GLY A 410 25.31 10.62 1.90
C GLY A 410 25.64 10.24 0.47
N ARG A 411 25.26 11.07 -0.50
CA ARG A 411 25.50 10.84 -1.93
C ARG A 411 25.77 12.13 -2.69
#